data_AF-A0A935JQ88-F1
#
_entry.id   AF-A0A935JQ88-F1
#
_cell.length_a   1.000
_cell.length_b   1.000
_cell.length_c   1.000
_cell.angle_alpha   90.00
_cell.angle_beta   90.00
_cell.angle_gamma   90.00
#
_symmetry.space_group_name_H-M   'P 1'
#
loop_
_entity.id
_entity.type
_entity.pdbx_description
1 polymer ?
#
loop_
_entity_poly.entity_id
_entity_poly.type
_entity_poly.pdbx_seq_one_letter_code
_entity_poly.pdbx_strand_id
1 'polypeptide(L)'
;MPKYVIEREIPDAGKLSADQLKSISQTSCAVLSKMGAQIQWIHSYVTGDKIYCVYIAPNEEMVRQHASLGGFPANKVSEVAVTIDPTTAE
;
A
#
# COMPACT_ATOMS: atom_id res chain seq x y z
N MET A 1 5.69 -12.42 -9.05
CA MET A 1 4.97 -11.15 -9.28
C MET A 1 5.73 -10.04 -8.57
N PRO A 2 5.97 -8.90 -9.24
CA PRO A 2 6.68 -7.75 -8.65
C PRO A 2 6.06 -7.27 -7.33
N LYS A 3 6.91 -6.72 -6.46
CA LYS A 3 6.52 -6.09 -5.20
C LYS A 3 6.70 -4.58 -5.33
N TYR A 4 5.76 -3.81 -4.80
CA TYR A 4 5.77 -2.35 -4.84
C TYR A 4 5.69 -1.79 -3.43
N VAL A 5 6.46 -0.72 -3.18
CA VAL A 5 6.31 0.17 -2.02
C VAL A 5 5.62 1.44 -2.50
N ILE A 6 4.54 1.81 -1.83
CA ILE A 6 3.72 2.98 -2.15
C ILE A 6 3.85 3.98 -1.01
N GLU A 7 4.24 5.21 -1.32
CA GLU A 7 4.24 6.33 -0.39
C GLU A 7 2.93 7.13 -0.56
N ARG A 8 2.19 7.28 0.54
CA ARG A 8 0.92 8.01 0.59
C ARG A 8 1.06 9.16 1.58
N GLU A 9 0.98 10.40 1.08
CA GLU A 9 1.01 11.58 1.93
C GLU A 9 -0.39 11.84 2.49
N ILE A 10 -0.52 11.70 3.80
CA ILE A 10 -1.77 11.88 4.55
C ILE A 10 -1.39 12.63 5.83
N PRO A 11 -1.67 13.94 5.90
CA PRO A 11 -1.35 14.75 7.08
C PRO A 11 -1.90 14.11 8.36
N ASP A 12 -1.08 14.08 9.41
CA ASP A 12 -1.43 13.50 10.71
C ASP A 12 -1.86 12.02 10.65
N ALA A 13 -1.42 11.25 9.65
CA ALA A 13 -1.71 9.81 9.53
C ALA A 13 -1.42 9.03 10.82
N GLY A 14 -0.34 9.37 11.53
CA GLY A 14 0.04 8.74 12.79
C GLY A 14 -0.90 9.04 13.96
N LYS A 15 -1.80 10.02 13.82
CA LYS A 15 -2.83 10.38 14.82
C LYS A 15 -4.19 9.78 14.49
N LEU A 16 -4.33 9.05 13.38
CA LEU A 16 -5.57 8.38 13.03
C LEU A 16 -5.97 7.37 14.10
N SER A 17 -7.24 7.39 14.48
CA SER A 17 -7.80 6.44 15.45
C SER A 17 -7.86 5.02 14.87
N ALA A 18 -8.00 4.03 15.75
CA ALA A 18 -8.18 2.64 15.34
C ALA A 18 -9.39 2.46 14.40
N ASP A 19 -10.49 3.18 14.63
CA ASP A 19 -11.67 3.14 13.77
C ASP A 19 -11.40 3.76 12.40
N GLN A 20 -10.67 4.88 12.33
CA GLN A 20 -10.27 5.48 11.05
C GLN A 20 -9.37 4.54 10.24
N LEU A 21 -8.37 3.92 10.89
CA LEU A 21 -7.49 2.93 10.25
C LEU A 21 -8.25 1.68 9.78
N LYS A 22 -9.24 1.24 10.56
CA LYS A 22 -10.15 0.15 10.19
C LYS A 22 -10.96 0.52 8.95
N SER A 23 -11.54 1.71 8.90
CA SER A 23 -12.28 2.18 7.73
C SER A 23 -11.41 2.26 6.47
N ILE A 24 -10.16 2.75 6.59
CA ILE A 24 -9.20 2.74 5.47
C ILE A 24 -8.94 1.33 4.96
N SER A 25 -8.74 0.38 5.88
CA SER A 25 -8.50 -1.03 5.55
C SER A 25 -9.72 -1.65 4.85
N GLN A 26 -10.92 -1.38 5.35
CA GLN A 26 -12.17 -1.85 4.73
C GLN A 26 -12.34 -1.34 3.30
N THR A 27 -12.08 -0.05 3.05
CA THR A 27 -12.14 0.54 1.71
C THR A 27 -11.14 -0.14 0.77
N SER A 28 -9.90 -0.35 1.20
CA SER A 28 -8.89 -1.04 0.39
C SER A 28 -9.31 -2.48 0.06
N CYS A 29 -9.76 -3.25 1.05
CA CYS A 29 -10.25 -4.63 0.84
C CYS A 29 -11.45 -4.71 -0.11
N ALA A 30 -12.36 -3.72 -0.05
CA ALA A 30 -13.51 -3.65 -0.95
C ALA A 30 -13.09 -3.41 -2.40
N VAL A 31 -12.06 -2.59 -2.64
CA VAL A 31 -11.49 -2.37 -3.98
C VAL A 31 -10.74 -3.60 -4.48
N LEU A 32 -9.88 -4.20 -3.64
CA LEU A 32 -9.15 -5.42 -3.99
C LEU A 32 -10.09 -6.57 -4.38
N SER A 33 -11.21 -6.73 -3.66
CA SER A 33 -12.24 -7.72 -4.00
C SER A 33 -12.83 -7.53 -5.40
N LYS A 34 -12.88 -6.29 -5.90
CA LYS A 34 -13.35 -5.97 -7.27
C LYS A 34 -12.29 -6.17 -8.34
N MET A 35 -11.01 -5.96 -7.99
CA MET A 35 -9.88 -6.12 -8.92
C MET A 35 -9.43 -7.58 -9.07
N GLY A 36 -9.82 -8.44 -8.13
CA GLY A 36 -9.48 -9.87 -8.14
C GLY A 36 -8.05 -10.16 -7.71
N ALA A 37 -7.64 -11.42 -7.85
CA ALA A 37 -6.41 -11.96 -7.26
C ALA A 37 -5.09 -11.48 -7.91
N GLN A 38 -5.15 -10.59 -8.91
CA GLN A 38 -3.96 -10.11 -9.62
C GLN A 38 -3.20 -9.04 -8.82
N ILE A 39 -3.83 -8.42 -7.82
CA ILE A 39 -3.22 -7.46 -6.91
C ILE A 39 -3.45 -7.90 -5.47
N GLN A 40 -2.42 -7.80 -4.66
CA GLN A 40 -2.47 -8.18 -3.25
C GLN A 40 -1.85 -7.08 -2.40
N TRP A 41 -2.62 -6.63 -1.41
CA TRP A 41 -2.08 -5.81 -0.32
C TRP A 41 -1.46 -6.72 0.74
N ILE A 42 -0.20 -6.47 1.11
CA ILE A 42 0.52 -7.26 2.12
C ILE A 42 0.35 -6.62 3.50
N HIS A 43 0.75 -5.35 3.63
CA HIS A 43 0.56 -4.56 4.85
C HIS A 43 0.82 -3.07 4.56
N SER A 44 0.54 -2.24 5.57
CA SER A 44 0.87 -0.81 5.56
C SER A 44 1.54 -0.42 6.87
N TYR A 45 2.55 0.45 6.78
CA TYR A 45 3.14 1.15 7.92
C TYR A 45 2.55 2.56 7.99
N VAL A 46 1.92 2.88 9.11
CA VAL A 46 1.42 4.23 9.39
C VAL A 46 2.51 4.96 10.17
N THR A 47 2.92 6.12 9.65
CA THR A 47 3.93 6.99 10.26
C THR A 47 3.34 8.40 10.44
N GLY A 48 4.13 9.38 10.90
CA GLY A 48 3.68 10.75 11.18
C GLY A 48 2.67 11.31 10.16
N ASP A 49 3.15 11.69 8.98
CA ASP A 49 2.32 12.27 7.89
C ASP A 49 2.22 11.38 6.66
N LYS A 50 2.67 10.12 6.77
CA LYS A 50 2.73 9.20 5.63
C LYS A 50 2.29 7.79 6.00
N ILE A 51 1.66 7.14 5.03
CA ILE A 51 1.42 5.69 5.06
C ILE A 51 2.26 5.05 3.95
N TYR A 52 3.04 4.04 4.31
CA TYR A 52 3.81 3.24 3.38
C TYR A 52 3.12 1.90 3.18
N CYS A 53 2.67 1.60 1.97
CA CYS A 53 2.01 0.33 1.70
C CYS A 53 2.90 -0.60 0.90
N VAL A 54 2.84 -1.90 1.19
CA VAL A 54 3.53 -2.95 0.42
C VAL A 54 2.49 -3.78 -0.33
N TYR A 55 2.63 -3.84 -1.64
CA TYR A 55 1.73 -4.56 -2.55
C TYR A 55 2.51 -5.54 -3.42
N ILE A 56 1.84 -6.61 -3.85
CA ILE A 56 2.28 -7.47 -4.95
C ILE A 56 1.31 -7.25 -6.11
N ALA A 57 1.83 -6.98 -7.31
CA ALA A 57 1.04 -6.71 -8.51
C ALA A 57 1.87 -7.03 -9.76
N PRO A 58 1.27 -7.26 -10.94
CA PRO A 58 1.99 -7.51 -12.19
C PRO A 58 2.67 -6.24 -12.74
N ASN A 59 2.19 -5.04 -12.39
CA ASN A 59 2.73 -3.77 -12.84
C ASN A 59 2.33 -2.62 -11.91
N GLU A 60 2.97 -1.45 -12.06
CA GLU A 60 2.67 -0.22 -11.33
C GLU A 60 1.25 0.31 -11.62
N GLU A 61 0.74 0.14 -12.84
CA GLU A 61 -0.58 0.64 -13.26
C GLU A 61 -1.70 0.05 -12.39
N MET A 62 -1.64 -1.24 -12.09
CA MET A 62 -2.59 -1.90 -11.18
C MET A 62 -2.58 -1.28 -9.78
N VAL A 63 -1.40 -0.92 -9.25
CA VAL A 63 -1.28 -0.27 -7.94
C VAL A 63 -1.92 1.12 -7.97
N ARG A 64 -1.70 1.88 -9.05
CA ARG A 64 -2.31 3.20 -9.26
C ARG A 64 -3.83 3.10 -9.45
N GLN A 65 -4.30 2.10 -10.18
CA GLN A 65 -5.73 1.83 -10.36
C GLN A 65 -6.42 1.51 -9.02
N HIS A 66 -5.81 0.65 -8.18
CA HIS A 66 -6.32 0.39 -6.83
C HIS A 66 -6.41 1.68 -6.01
N ALA A 67 -5.37 2.52 -6.03
CA ALA A 67 -5.37 3.78 -5.31
C ALA A 67 -6.48 4.73 -5.80
N SER A 68 -6.65 4.84 -7.13
CA SER A 68 -7.70 5.65 -7.75
C SER A 68 -9.11 5.18 -7.36
N LEU A 69 -9.38 3.87 -7.45
CA LEU A 69 -10.67 3.27 -7.09
C LEU A 69 -10.97 3.38 -5.58
N GLY A 70 -9.94 3.35 -4.74
CA GLY A 70 -10.06 3.51 -3.29
C GLY A 70 -10.06 4.95 -2.80
N GLY A 71 -9.87 5.93 -3.68
CA GLY A 71 -9.75 7.34 -3.30
C GLY A 71 -8.51 7.64 -2.45
N PHE A 72 -7.46 6.82 -2.55
CA PHE A 72 -6.22 6.98 -1.80
C PHE A 72 -5.17 7.71 -2.64
N PRO A 73 -4.34 8.57 -2.04
CA PRO A 73 -3.21 9.13 -2.74
C PRO A 73 -2.17 8.02 -2.99
N ALA A 74 -1.52 8.04 -4.15
CA ALA A 74 -0.38 7.20 -4.50
C ALA A 74 0.74 8.11 -5.05
N ASN A 75 1.23 8.99 -4.17
CA ASN A 75 2.18 10.05 -4.50
C ASN A 75 3.42 9.48 -5.18
N LYS A 76 3.91 8.34 -4.66
CA LYS A 76 5.01 7.60 -5.27
C LYS A 76 4.76 6.11 -5.20
N VAL A 77 4.99 5.43 -6.31
CA VAL A 77 4.98 3.97 -6.42
C VAL A 77 6.39 3.57 -6.86
N SER A 78 6.99 2.60 -6.18
CA SER A 78 8.35 2.16 -6.47
C SER A 78 8.40 0.64 -6.47
N GLU A 79 8.85 0.07 -7.58
CA GLU A 79 9.11 -1.36 -7.64
C GLU A 79 10.28 -1.71 -6.72
N VAL A 80 10.11 -2.76 -5.94
CA VAL A 80 11.15 -3.28 -5.05
C VAL A 80 12.12 -4.10 -5.88
N ALA A 81 13.30 -3.52 -6.16
CA ALA A 81 14.37 -4.22 -6.87
C ALA A 81 14.95 -5.38 -6.05
N VAL A 82 15.17 -5.17 -4.75
CA VAL A 82 15.69 -6.16 -3.81
C VAL A 82 15.21 -5.84 -2.40
N THR A 83 14.97 -6.87 -1.59
CA THR A 83 14.73 -6.72 -0.14
C THR A 83 15.99 -7.16 0.59
N ILE A 84 16.50 -6.33 1.49
CA ILE A 84 17.60 -6.67 2.39
C ILE A 84 17.08 -6.78 3.81
N ASP A 85 17.58 -7.76 4.53
CA ASP A 85 17.30 -8.04 5.94
C ASP A 85 18.50 -8.79 6.55
N PRO A 86 18.53 -9.14 7.85
CA PRO A 86 19.68 -9.82 8.45
C PRO A 86 20.15 -11.09 7.71
N THR A 87 19.27 -11.79 6.99
CA THR A 87 19.65 -12.97 6.17
C THR A 87 20.47 -12.62 4.93
N THR A 88 20.42 -11.37 4.47
CA THR A 88 21.26 -10.90 3.36
C THR A 88 22.69 -10.56 3.77
N ALA A 89 22.99 -10.60 5.06
CA ALA A 89 24.34 -10.42 5.60
C ALA A 89 25.11 -11.74 5.77
N GLU A 90 24.47 -12.88 5.46
CA GLU A 90 25.05 -14.24 5.51
C GLU A 90 25.59 -14.69 4.13
#